data_AF-A0A532BXN6-F1
#
_entry.id   AF-A0A532BXN6-F1
#
_cell.length_a   1.000
_cell.length_b   1.000
_cell.length_c   1.000
_cell.angle_alpha   90.00
_cell.angle_beta   90.00
_cell.angle_gamma   90.00
#
_symmetry.space_group_name_H-M   'P 1'
#
loop_
_entity.id
_entity.type
_entity.pdbx_description
1 polymer ?
#
loop_
_entity_poly.entity_id
_entity_poly.type
_entity_poly.pdbx_seq_one_letter_code
_entity_poly.pdbx_strand_id
1 'polypeptide(L)'
;MFYADSQIPTIGHQAGGSVSSISAASNLHTHFSKPNKASLAVWSDIVGHAAVRRCNNITYRRVDMKSRRNKWVSSLAAVGLAVGCLALAGLGSGATPAEASDSPTGQQGASRFVVLEAFNNEAVLDNETGLVWETIPARARTVWKNAAGICAKKTVGGKKGWRLPVVKELATLADHTIYPPPALPTGHPFSNIEFFGYWTATEHEDYTMSAWDVNFDYGLVGNDFKINTNFVWCVRDNAK
;
A
#
# COMPACT_ATOMS: atom_id res chain seq x y z
N MET A 1 -30.65 5.67 -71.22
CA MET A 1 -30.31 6.99 -70.64
C MET A 1 -29.24 6.73 -69.60
N PHE A 2 -27.94 6.74 -69.97
CA PHE A 2 -27.02 7.90 -69.97
C PHE A 2 -26.80 8.43 -68.54
N TYR A 3 -25.61 8.61 -67.97
CA TYR A 3 -24.21 8.52 -68.40
C TYR A 3 -23.36 8.38 -67.12
N ALA A 4 -22.25 7.64 -67.14
CA ALA A 4 -21.15 7.83 -66.19
C ALA A 4 -19.84 7.53 -66.94
N ASP A 5 -19.06 8.58 -67.21
CA ASP A 5 -17.70 8.48 -67.72
C ASP A 5 -16.90 9.67 -67.19
N SER A 6 -15.75 9.38 -66.57
CA SER A 6 -14.45 9.99 -66.84
C SER A 6 -13.48 9.67 -65.69
N GLN A 7 -12.52 8.76 -65.89
CA GLN A 7 -11.22 8.89 -66.57
C GLN A 7 -10.09 9.03 -65.53
N ILE A 8 -9.23 8.00 -65.52
CA ILE A 8 -7.87 7.98 -64.95
C ILE A 8 -6.92 8.60 -66.00
N PRO A 9 -5.74 9.09 -65.61
CA PRO A 9 -4.56 8.53 -66.25
C PRO A 9 -3.42 8.19 -65.28
N THR A 10 -2.87 7.00 -65.51
CA THR A 10 -1.59 6.45 -65.04
C THR A 10 -0.42 7.02 -65.85
N ILE A 11 0.80 6.91 -65.29
CA ILE A 11 2.15 6.68 -65.87
C ILE A 11 3.13 7.24 -64.81
N GLY A 12 4.17 6.57 -64.29
CA GLY A 12 4.84 5.30 -64.59
C GLY A 12 6.36 5.51 -64.74
N HIS A 13 7.17 5.07 -63.77
CA HIS A 13 8.59 4.57 -63.84
C HIS A 13 9.24 4.64 -62.42
N GLN A 14 9.67 3.55 -61.76
CA GLN A 14 10.89 2.71 -62.00
C GLN A 14 12.18 3.56 -61.97
N ALA A 15 13.26 3.29 -61.23
CA ALA A 15 13.77 2.07 -60.61
C ALA A 15 14.95 2.38 -59.63
N GLY A 16 15.42 1.36 -58.91
CA GLY A 16 16.73 1.28 -58.23
C GLY A 16 16.57 1.05 -56.72
N GLY A 17 16.63 -0.18 -56.19
CA GLY A 17 17.82 -1.03 -56.04
C GLY A 17 18.56 -0.62 -54.75
N SER A 18 19.06 -1.44 -53.84
CA SER A 18 19.22 -2.88 -53.65
C SER A 18 19.60 -3.07 -52.16
N VAL A 19 18.96 -4.04 -51.50
CA VAL A 19 19.47 -4.99 -50.49
C VAL A 19 20.57 -4.55 -49.49
N SER A 20 20.29 -4.65 -48.18
CA SER A 20 20.97 -5.57 -47.22
C SER A 20 20.89 -5.10 -45.76
N SER A 21 20.57 -6.06 -44.89
CA SER A 21 20.50 -6.01 -43.43
C SER A 21 21.83 -5.73 -42.73
N ILE A 22 21.86 -4.90 -41.68
CA ILE A 22 22.81 -5.01 -40.55
C ILE A 22 22.17 -4.53 -39.23
N SER A 23 22.34 -5.32 -38.17
CA SER A 23 22.05 -5.07 -36.76
C SER A 23 22.93 -3.96 -36.17
N ALA A 24 22.38 -3.07 -35.34
CA ALA A 24 23.13 -2.40 -34.27
C ALA A 24 22.21 -1.81 -33.21
N ALA A 25 22.30 -2.33 -31.99
CA ALA A 25 21.92 -1.62 -30.78
C ALA A 25 22.88 -0.44 -30.56
N SER A 26 22.36 0.75 -30.28
CA SER A 26 23.17 1.82 -29.68
C SER A 26 22.32 2.71 -28.79
N ASN A 27 22.87 2.94 -27.60
CA ASN A 27 22.35 3.77 -26.51
C ASN A 27 22.02 5.19 -26.99
N LEU A 28 20.85 5.71 -26.61
CA LEU A 28 20.61 7.15 -26.57
C LEU A 28 20.27 7.57 -25.15
N HIS A 29 21.29 8.06 -24.45
CA HIS A 29 21.12 8.98 -23.32
C HIS A 29 20.50 10.27 -23.87
N THR A 30 19.22 10.51 -23.61
CA THR A 30 18.61 11.83 -23.84
C THR A 30 18.75 12.67 -22.57
N HIS A 31 19.68 13.61 -22.62
CA HIS A 31 19.74 14.74 -21.70
C HIS A 31 18.42 15.52 -21.75
N PHE A 32 17.64 15.48 -20.67
CA PHE A 32 16.53 16.40 -20.47
C PHE A 32 17.07 17.79 -20.09
N SER A 33 17.21 18.66 -21.10
CA SER A 33 17.36 20.10 -20.90
C SER A 33 16.05 20.70 -20.40
N LYS A 34 16.13 21.57 -19.38
CA LYS A 34 14.99 22.31 -18.82
C LYS A 34 14.27 23.11 -19.92
N PRO A 35 12.93 23.08 -20.00
CA PRO A 35 12.21 23.88 -20.98
C PRO A 35 12.34 25.38 -20.68
N ASN A 36 12.54 26.16 -21.75
CA ASN A 36 12.63 27.62 -21.73
C ASN A 36 11.22 28.26 -21.58
N LYS A 37 11.16 29.45 -20.99
CA LYS A 37 9.94 30.15 -20.56
C LYS A 37 9.01 30.67 -21.69
N ALA A 38 9.22 30.26 -22.94
CA ALA A 38 8.56 30.87 -24.10
C ALA A 38 7.39 30.08 -24.69
N SER A 39 6.99 28.94 -24.10
CA SER A 39 5.89 28.11 -24.65
C SER A 39 4.58 28.17 -23.85
N LEU A 40 4.39 29.19 -22.98
CA LEU A 40 3.22 29.36 -22.10
C LEU A 40 2.26 30.48 -22.53
N ALA A 41 2.10 30.74 -23.84
CA ALA A 41 1.30 31.87 -24.31
C ALA A 41 0.34 31.52 -25.45
N VAL A 42 -0.49 30.49 -25.30
CA VAL A 42 -1.75 30.35 -26.07
C VAL A 42 -2.80 29.57 -25.26
N TRP A 43 -3.13 29.96 -24.02
CA TRP A 43 -4.35 29.50 -23.31
C TRP A 43 -4.68 30.48 -22.15
N SER A 44 -4.72 31.77 -22.45
CA SER A 44 -4.90 32.84 -21.45
C SER A 44 -6.11 33.73 -21.77
N ASP A 45 -7.31 33.17 -21.93
CA ASP A 45 -8.52 34.01 -22.09
C ASP A 45 -9.82 33.52 -21.41
N ILE A 46 -9.81 32.48 -20.56
CA ILE A 46 -11.07 32.04 -19.88
C ILE A 46 -10.99 31.89 -18.35
N VAL A 47 -9.84 32.03 -17.69
CA VAL A 47 -9.80 31.93 -16.22
C VAL A 47 -8.99 33.05 -15.60
N GLY A 48 -9.65 33.87 -14.79
CA GLY A 48 -9.08 35.06 -14.14
C GLY A 48 -7.76 34.78 -13.41
N HIS A 49 -6.82 35.69 -13.61
CA HIS A 49 -5.40 35.64 -13.22
C HIS A 49 -5.08 35.55 -11.71
N ALA A 50 -6.07 35.36 -10.82
CA ALA A 50 -5.83 35.32 -9.37
C ALA A 50 -5.61 33.90 -8.80
N ALA A 51 -5.96 32.83 -9.53
CA ALA A 51 -5.96 31.47 -8.96
C ALA A 51 -4.70 30.63 -9.23
N VAL A 52 -3.82 31.04 -10.15
CA VAL A 52 -2.74 30.17 -10.67
C VAL A 52 -1.41 30.29 -9.89
N ARG A 53 -1.24 31.27 -8.98
CA ARG A 53 0.03 31.47 -8.25
C ARG A 53 0.07 31.00 -6.79
N ARG A 54 -0.82 30.10 -6.36
CA ARG A 54 -0.73 29.48 -5.01
C ARG A 54 -0.93 27.95 -4.97
N CYS A 55 -0.86 27.25 -6.10
CA CYS A 55 -1.00 25.78 -6.15
C CYS A 55 0.33 25.03 -6.30
N ASN A 56 1.41 25.50 -5.67
CA ASN A 56 2.67 24.75 -5.66
C ASN A 56 3.30 24.74 -4.26
N ASN A 57 2.58 24.14 -3.31
CA ASN A 57 3.18 23.63 -2.09
C ASN A 57 2.27 22.56 -1.49
N ILE A 58 2.58 21.30 -1.78
CA ILE A 58 2.03 20.15 -1.07
C ILE A 58 2.63 20.22 0.34
N THR A 59 1.89 20.82 1.28
CA THR A 59 2.27 20.79 2.69
C THR A 59 1.82 19.47 3.29
N TYR A 60 2.69 18.45 3.24
CA TYR A 60 2.57 17.27 4.08
C TYR A 60 2.61 17.72 5.55
N ARG A 61 1.50 17.61 6.27
CA ARG A 61 1.47 17.91 7.71
C ARG A 61 1.93 16.69 8.48
N ARG A 62 3.01 16.85 9.26
CA ARG A 62 3.47 15.89 10.26
C ARG A 62 2.40 15.74 11.35
N VAL A 63 1.74 14.58 11.41
CA VAL A 63 0.91 14.24 12.57
C VAL A 63 1.84 13.76 13.67
N ASP A 64 2.00 14.57 14.71
CA ASP A 64 2.85 14.25 15.86
C ASP A 64 2.08 13.34 16.84
N MET A 65 2.26 12.02 16.69
CA MET A 65 1.72 11.03 17.63
C MET A 65 2.64 10.89 18.85
N LYS A 66 2.26 11.52 19.97
CA LYS A 66 2.92 11.33 21.26
C LYS A 66 2.85 9.87 21.69
N SER A 67 3.98 9.19 21.59
CA SER A 67 4.22 7.84 22.12
C SER A 67 3.86 7.77 23.61
N ARG A 68 2.79 7.04 23.93
CA ARG A 68 2.49 6.66 25.32
C ARG A 68 3.25 5.38 25.65
N ARG A 69 4.42 5.51 26.30
CA ARG A 69 5.11 4.39 26.97
C ARG A 69 4.31 3.95 28.19
N ASN A 70 3.61 2.83 28.09
CA ASN A 70 3.00 2.18 29.24
C ASN A 70 4.09 1.40 30.01
N LYS A 71 4.41 1.82 31.23
CA LYS A 71 5.31 1.13 32.16
C LYS A 71 4.49 0.14 32.98
N TRP A 72 4.65 -1.16 32.75
CA TRP A 72 4.26 -2.20 33.70
C TRP A 72 5.46 -2.51 34.59
N VAL A 73 5.36 -2.22 35.88
CA VAL A 73 6.32 -2.64 36.89
C VAL A 73 5.76 -3.92 37.51
N SER A 74 6.43 -5.05 37.26
CA SER A 74 6.08 -6.33 37.88
C SER A 74 6.70 -6.38 39.29
N SER A 75 5.85 -6.33 40.32
CA SER A 75 6.23 -6.65 41.69
C SER A 75 6.21 -8.17 41.87
N LEU A 76 7.39 -8.77 42.06
CA LEU A 76 7.52 -10.08 42.69
C LEU A 76 8.48 -9.93 43.87
N ALA A 77 7.92 -9.78 45.07
CA ALA A 77 8.65 -9.93 46.31
C ALA A 77 8.43 -11.35 46.83
N ALA A 78 9.55 -12.03 47.02
CA ALA A 78 9.68 -13.40 47.50
C ALA A 78 9.12 -13.59 48.92
N VAL A 79 8.54 -14.76 49.18
CA VAL A 79 8.49 -15.34 50.52
C VAL A 79 9.09 -16.74 50.41
N GLY A 80 10.34 -16.86 50.85
CA GLY A 80 11.00 -18.13 51.15
C GLY A 80 11.07 -18.34 52.66
N LEU A 81 11.45 -19.57 53.03
CA LEU A 81 11.56 -20.19 54.37
C LEU A 81 10.25 -20.86 54.82
N ALA A 82 10.23 -22.13 55.23
CA ALA A 82 11.21 -22.84 56.04
C ALA A 82 11.11 -24.39 55.93
N VAL A 83 12.28 -25.05 56.05
CA VAL A 83 12.59 -26.27 56.85
C VAL A 83 11.65 -27.48 56.69
N GLY A 84 12.04 -28.69 56.27
CA GLY A 84 13.25 -29.46 56.55
C GLY A 84 12.83 -30.84 57.13
N CYS A 85 13.59 -31.90 56.83
CA CYS A 85 13.47 -33.30 57.30
C CYS A 85 12.36 -34.14 56.60
N LEU A 86 12.56 -35.40 56.19
CA LEU A 86 13.34 -36.49 56.76
C LEU A 86 13.70 -37.51 55.64
N ALA A 87 14.93 -38.01 55.62
CA ALA A 87 15.34 -39.09 54.73
C ALA A 87 14.85 -40.45 55.24
N LEU A 88 14.35 -41.31 54.36
CA LEU A 88 14.39 -42.77 54.51
C LEU A 88 14.76 -43.42 53.17
N ALA A 89 15.80 -44.24 53.22
CA ALA A 89 16.31 -45.04 52.12
C ALA A 89 15.33 -46.13 51.71
N GLY A 90 15.23 -46.38 50.40
CA GLY A 90 14.57 -47.54 49.83
C GLY A 90 15.15 -47.84 48.47
N LEU A 91 15.96 -48.90 48.38
CA LEU A 91 16.36 -49.50 47.11
C LEU A 91 15.13 -50.08 46.42
N GLY A 92 14.93 -49.75 45.15
CA GLY A 92 13.91 -50.35 44.30
C GLY A 92 14.29 -50.19 42.83
N SER A 93 14.78 -51.28 42.23
CA SER A 93 14.97 -51.43 40.79
C SER A 93 13.62 -51.44 40.08
N GLY A 94 13.48 -50.70 38.98
CA GLY A 94 12.28 -50.78 38.12
C GLY A 94 12.28 -49.75 37.01
N ALA A 95 12.07 -50.20 35.78
CA ALA A 95 12.24 -49.50 34.51
C ALA A 95 11.30 -48.28 34.29
N THR A 96 11.76 -47.32 33.47
CA THR A 96 11.17 -46.90 32.18
C THR A 96 12.02 -45.76 31.57
N PRO A 97 12.21 -45.72 30.23
CA PRO A 97 12.77 -44.54 29.58
C PRO A 97 11.69 -43.46 29.53
N ALA A 98 11.84 -42.40 30.32
CA ALA A 98 11.04 -41.21 30.19
C ALA A 98 11.40 -40.53 28.85
N GLU A 99 10.44 -40.54 27.93
CA GLU A 99 10.46 -39.79 26.70
C GLU A 99 10.77 -38.31 27.02
N ALA A 100 11.88 -37.82 26.47
CA ALA A 100 12.14 -36.39 26.39
C ALA A 100 11.10 -35.80 25.43
N SER A 101 10.00 -35.29 26.00
CA SER A 101 9.08 -34.43 25.26
C SER A 101 9.79 -33.11 24.99
N ASP A 102 10.34 -33.01 23.79
CA ASP A 102 10.80 -31.78 23.18
C ASP A 102 9.60 -30.82 23.07
N SER A 103 9.61 -29.75 23.84
CA SER A 103 8.69 -28.62 23.69
C SER A 103 9.51 -27.34 23.62
N PRO A 104 9.79 -26.82 22.42
CA PRO A 104 10.26 -25.46 22.28
C PRO A 104 9.02 -24.57 22.12
N THR A 105 8.24 -24.34 23.18
CA THR A 105 7.37 -23.16 23.22
C THR A 105 8.21 -21.95 23.60
N GLY A 106 9.07 -21.55 22.67
CA GLY A 106 9.55 -20.18 22.63
C GLY A 106 8.34 -19.28 22.45
N GLN A 107 8.03 -18.47 23.44
CA GLN A 107 7.10 -17.36 23.28
C GLN A 107 7.70 -16.35 22.31
N GLN A 108 7.47 -16.59 21.02
CA GLN A 108 7.65 -15.59 19.98
C GLN A 108 6.48 -14.63 20.12
N GLY A 109 6.76 -13.36 20.42
CA GLY A 109 5.75 -12.32 20.51
C GLY A 109 4.83 -12.38 19.29
N ALA A 110 3.51 -12.30 19.51
CA ALA A 110 2.54 -12.46 18.43
C ALA A 110 2.86 -11.49 17.29
N SER A 111 3.00 -12.02 16.06
CA SER A 111 3.22 -11.21 14.86
C SER A 111 2.10 -10.16 14.74
N ARG A 112 2.47 -8.92 14.40
CA ARG A 112 1.48 -7.86 14.14
C ARG A 112 0.53 -8.27 13.02
N PHE A 113 1.06 -8.80 11.92
CA PHE A 113 0.28 -9.21 10.77
C PHE A 113 0.15 -10.74 10.74
N VAL A 114 -1.10 -11.21 10.63
CA VAL A 114 -1.43 -12.63 10.53
C VAL A 114 -2.21 -12.86 9.23
N VAL A 115 -1.63 -13.62 8.30
CA VAL A 115 -2.31 -14.03 7.07
C VAL A 115 -3.46 -14.99 7.44
N LEU A 116 -4.64 -14.75 6.89
CA LEU A 116 -5.84 -15.49 7.25
C LEU A 116 -6.11 -16.62 6.24
N GLU A 117 -5.91 -17.86 6.67
CA GLU A 117 -6.23 -19.05 5.87
C GLU A 117 -7.72 -19.13 5.50
N ALA A 118 -8.60 -18.68 6.40
CA ALA A 118 -10.05 -18.60 6.17
C ALA A 118 -10.45 -17.61 5.05
N PHE A 119 -9.50 -16.83 4.55
CA PHE A 119 -9.61 -15.92 3.42
C PHE A 119 -8.71 -16.38 2.26
N ASN A 120 -8.44 -17.68 2.13
CA ASN A 120 -7.55 -18.25 1.11
C ASN A 120 -6.16 -17.59 1.07
N ASN A 121 -5.67 -17.09 2.21
CA ASN A 121 -4.42 -16.32 2.32
C ASN A 121 -4.41 -14.99 1.54
N GLU A 122 -5.57 -14.47 1.14
CA GLU A 122 -5.70 -13.19 0.42
C GLU A 122 -6.01 -12.00 1.36
N ALA A 123 -6.15 -12.25 2.66
CA ALA A 123 -6.42 -11.24 3.66
C ALA A 123 -5.51 -11.40 4.89
N VAL A 124 -5.28 -10.29 5.57
CA VAL A 124 -4.35 -10.17 6.70
C VAL A 124 -5.05 -9.47 7.85
N LEU A 125 -5.04 -10.10 9.02
CA LEU A 125 -5.42 -9.45 10.27
C LEU A 125 -4.23 -8.63 10.79
N ASP A 126 -4.47 -7.36 11.05
CA ASP A 126 -3.57 -6.51 11.83
C ASP A 126 -3.98 -6.58 13.31
N ASN A 127 -3.18 -7.25 14.13
CA ASN A 127 -3.45 -7.45 15.56
C ASN A 127 -3.38 -6.15 16.38
N GLU A 128 -2.73 -5.09 15.88
CA GLU A 128 -2.70 -3.80 16.56
C GLU A 128 -4.03 -3.05 16.43
N THR A 129 -4.67 -3.14 15.27
CA THR A 129 -5.91 -2.40 14.95
C THR A 129 -7.17 -3.26 15.02
N GLY A 130 -7.02 -4.58 14.91
CA GLY A 130 -8.13 -5.53 14.75
C GLY A 130 -8.80 -5.44 13.38
N LEU A 131 -8.18 -4.76 12.40
CA LEU A 131 -8.69 -4.62 11.05
C LEU A 131 -8.16 -5.74 10.14
N VAL A 132 -8.95 -6.10 9.15
CA VAL A 132 -8.57 -7.07 8.12
C VAL A 132 -8.31 -6.33 6.81
N TRP A 133 -7.11 -6.50 6.26
CA TRP A 133 -6.65 -5.85 5.04
C TRP A 133 -6.54 -6.86 3.91
N GLU A 134 -6.80 -6.43 2.67
CA GLU A 134 -6.39 -7.23 1.51
C GLU A 134 -4.86 -7.27 1.40
N THR A 135 -4.31 -8.43 1.01
CA THR A 135 -2.86 -8.60 0.83
C THR A 135 -2.33 -7.84 -0.38
N ILE A 136 -3.17 -7.64 -1.39
CA ILE A 136 -2.85 -7.02 -2.67
C ILE A 136 -3.88 -5.91 -2.95
N PRO A 137 -3.48 -4.63 -2.94
CA PRO A 137 -4.37 -3.53 -3.27
C PRO A 137 -4.90 -3.57 -4.71
N ALA A 138 -5.90 -2.74 -5.02
CA ALA A 138 -6.37 -2.60 -6.40
C ALA A 138 -5.27 -2.08 -7.33
N ARG A 139 -5.05 -2.77 -8.45
CA ARG A 139 -3.99 -2.44 -9.43
C ARG A 139 -4.29 -1.23 -10.33
N ALA A 140 -5.55 -0.79 -10.39
CA ALA A 140 -5.96 0.33 -11.21
C ALA A 140 -6.30 1.53 -10.33
N ARG A 141 -5.80 2.70 -10.72
CA ARG A 141 -6.18 3.95 -10.07
C ARG A 141 -7.60 4.35 -10.45
N THR A 142 -8.26 5.09 -9.57
CA THR A 142 -9.62 5.59 -9.79
C THR A 142 -9.81 6.96 -9.18
N VAL A 143 -10.85 7.67 -9.64
CA VAL A 143 -11.30 8.91 -8.99
C VAL A 143 -11.96 8.62 -7.66
N TRP A 144 -11.83 9.56 -6.72
CA TRP A 144 -12.24 9.35 -5.32
C TRP A 144 -13.71 8.90 -5.19
N LYS A 145 -14.61 9.48 -6.01
CA LYS A 145 -16.05 9.13 -6.03
C LYS A 145 -16.32 7.63 -6.25
N ASN A 146 -15.43 6.93 -6.94
CA ASN A 146 -15.60 5.50 -7.25
C ASN A 146 -14.91 4.57 -6.25
N ALA A 147 -13.97 5.09 -5.45
CA ALA A 147 -13.09 4.28 -4.60
C ALA A 147 -13.86 3.41 -3.60
N ALA A 148 -14.83 3.98 -2.89
CA ALA A 148 -15.68 3.25 -1.95
C ALA A 148 -16.49 2.13 -2.64
N GLY A 149 -17.00 2.42 -3.85
CA GLY A 149 -17.74 1.46 -4.65
C GLY A 149 -16.89 0.29 -5.15
N ILE A 150 -15.59 0.50 -5.38
CA ILE A 150 -14.66 -0.58 -5.71
C ILE A 150 -14.55 -1.55 -4.54
N CYS A 151 -14.27 -1.05 -3.32
CA CYS A 151 -14.17 -1.92 -2.15
C CYS A 151 -15.49 -2.64 -1.86
N ALA A 152 -16.62 -1.94 -1.89
CA ALA A 152 -17.92 -2.55 -1.62
C ALA A 152 -18.26 -3.74 -2.56
N LYS A 153 -17.75 -3.72 -3.79
CA LYS A 153 -17.98 -4.77 -4.79
C LYS A 153 -16.98 -5.92 -4.70
N LYS A 154 -15.81 -5.73 -4.08
CA LYS A 154 -14.76 -6.75 -4.00
C LYS A 154 -15.24 -8.02 -3.27
N THR A 155 -14.79 -9.15 -3.79
CA THR A 155 -14.70 -10.41 -3.05
C THR A 155 -13.22 -10.73 -2.94
N VAL A 156 -12.69 -10.83 -1.74
CA VAL A 156 -11.28 -11.20 -1.49
C VAL A 156 -11.30 -12.38 -0.52
N GLY A 157 -10.57 -13.44 -0.85
CA GLY A 157 -10.58 -14.66 -0.04
C GLY A 157 -11.96 -15.31 0.12
N GLY A 158 -12.84 -15.15 -0.88
CA GLY A 158 -14.23 -15.62 -0.81
C GLY A 158 -15.14 -14.80 0.12
N LYS A 159 -14.68 -13.68 0.69
CA LYS A 159 -15.47 -12.83 1.61
C LYS A 159 -15.83 -11.49 0.96
N LYS A 160 -17.06 -11.03 1.25
CA LYS A 160 -17.59 -9.69 0.91
C LYS A 160 -17.41 -8.72 2.10
N GLY A 161 -17.99 -7.52 2.01
CA GLY A 161 -18.04 -6.57 3.14
C GLY A 161 -16.79 -5.71 3.29
N TRP A 162 -16.04 -5.54 2.19
CA TRP A 162 -14.88 -4.66 2.14
C TRP A 162 -15.33 -3.20 1.99
N ARG A 163 -14.62 -2.29 2.63
CA ARG A 163 -14.84 -0.85 2.58
C ARG A 163 -13.53 -0.11 2.32
N LEU A 164 -13.66 1.14 1.90
CA LEU A 164 -12.53 2.05 1.83
C LEU A 164 -12.16 2.47 3.28
N PRO A 165 -10.89 2.42 3.68
CA PRO A 165 -10.45 2.80 5.02
C PRO A 165 -10.59 4.31 5.22
N VAL A 166 -10.83 4.75 6.44
CA VAL A 166 -10.66 6.17 6.79
C VAL A 166 -9.17 6.49 6.97
N VAL A 167 -8.79 7.77 6.89
CA VAL A 167 -7.38 8.20 6.92
C VAL A 167 -6.61 7.67 8.14
N LYS A 168 -7.26 7.67 9.30
CA LYS A 168 -6.65 7.17 10.55
C LYS A 168 -6.32 5.69 10.52
N GLU A 169 -7.11 4.89 9.79
CA GLU A 169 -6.89 3.45 9.66
C GLU A 169 -5.74 3.15 8.70
N LEU A 170 -5.77 3.74 7.49
CA LEU A 170 -4.74 3.49 6.49
C LEU A 170 -3.36 3.99 6.94
N ALA A 171 -3.32 5.13 7.65
CA ALA A 171 -2.09 5.65 8.23
C ALA A 171 -1.44 4.72 9.27
N THR A 172 -2.20 3.79 9.89
CA THR A 172 -1.62 2.83 10.84
C THR A 172 -0.70 1.81 10.18
N LEU A 173 -0.88 1.54 8.89
CA LEU A 173 0.00 0.65 8.14
C LEU A 173 1.36 1.28 7.86
N ALA A 174 1.46 2.61 7.89
CA ALA A 174 2.69 3.31 7.54
C ALA A 174 3.74 3.23 8.65
N ASP A 175 4.97 2.87 8.28
CA ASP A 175 6.15 2.95 9.13
C ASP A 175 7.22 3.82 8.45
N HIS A 176 7.32 5.07 8.90
CA HIS A 176 8.18 6.07 8.27
C HIS A 176 9.67 5.86 8.60
N THR A 177 9.99 4.88 9.44
CA THR A 177 11.37 4.51 9.78
C THR A 177 11.96 3.51 8.78
N ILE A 178 11.11 2.91 7.94
CA ILE A 178 11.51 1.90 6.95
C ILE A 178 11.94 2.58 5.65
N TYR A 179 13.19 2.33 5.28
CA TYR A 179 13.78 2.75 4.02
C TYR A 179 14.80 1.70 3.54
N PRO A 180 14.87 1.36 2.24
CA PRO A 180 14.07 1.89 1.13
C PRO A 180 12.58 1.54 1.21
N PRO A 181 11.69 2.24 0.47
CA PRO A 181 10.25 1.94 0.44
C PRO A 181 9.95 0.51 -0.03
N PRO A 182 8.75 -0.04 0.29
CA PRO A 182 7.62 0.66 0.88
C PRO A 182 7.75 0.89 2.40
N ALA A 183 7.26 2.05 2.86
CA ALA A 183 7.22 2.46 4.26
C ALA A 183 6.15 1.68 5.05
N LEU A 184 6.36 0.37 5.21
CA LEU A 184 5.49 -0.59 5.89
C LEU A 184 6.31 -1.35 6.95
N PRO A 185 5.71 -1.75 8.10
CA PRO A 185 6.44 -2.47 9.14
C PRO A 185 7.13 -3.73 8.65
N THR A 186 8.32 -4.01 9.16
CA THR A 186 9.12 -5.17 8.75
C THR A 186 8.33 -6.48 8.96
N GLY A 187 8.42 -7.39 7.97
CA GLY A 187 7.70 -8.66 8.01
C GLY A 187 6.23 -8.57 7.57
N HIS A 188 5.80 -7.45 6.99
CA HIS A 188 4.46 -7.34 6.43
C HIS A 188 4.22 -8.35 5.28
N PRO A 189 3.02 -8.91 5.17
CA PRO A 189 2.65 -9.85 4.09
C PRO A 189 2.12 -9.17 2.81
N PHE A 190 2.05 -7.83 2.79
CA PHE A 190 1.51 -7.09 1.66
C PHE A 190 2.42 -7.10 0.42
N SER A 191 1.82 -7.14 -0.76
CA SER A 191 2.55 -7.12 -2.04
C SER A 191 1.87 -6.23 -3.08
N ASN A 192 2.60 -5.89 -4.14
CA ASN A 192 2.15 -4.93 -5.17
C ASN A 192 1.77 -3.56 -4.59
N ILE A 193 2.63 -3.07 -3.68
CA ILE A 193 2.50 -1.74 -3.11
C ILE A 193 3.17 -0.74 -4.05
N GLU A 194 2.39 0.21 -4.52
CA GLU A 194 2.77 1.20 -5.50
C GLU A 194 3.24 2.47 -4.82
N PHE A 195 4.20 3.13 -5.45
CA PHE A 195 4.83 4.37 -5.00
C PHE A 195 3.98 5.59 -5.37
N PHE A 196 2.76 5.60 -4.82
CA PHE A 196 1.73 6.59 -5.11
C PHE A 196 0.70 6.69 -3.97
N GLY A 197 -0.24 7.62 -4.11
CA GLY A 197 -1.35 7.80 -3.18
C GLY A 197 -2.36 6.65 -3.20
N TYR A 198 -2.87 6.31 -2.01
CA TYR A 198 -4.01 5.43 -1.79
C TYR A 198 -5.16 6.23 -1.18
N TRP A 199 -6.31 6.23 -1.85
CA TRP A 199 -7.47 6.95 -1.38
C TRP A 199 -7.96 6.45 -0.03
N THR A 200 -8.40 7.39 0.81
CA THR A 200 -9.15 7.11 2.03
C THR A 200 -10.60 7.58 1.86
N ALA A 201 -11.51 7.09 2.69
CA ALA A 201 -12.91 7.54 2.74
C ALA A 201 -13.07 8.93 3.38
N THR A 202 -11.99 9.54 3.85
CA THR A 202 -12.04 10.80 4.59
C THR A 202 -11.90 11.98 3.63
N GLU A 203 -12.93 12.83 3.59
CA GLU A 203 -12.85 14.12 2.89
C GLU A 203 -11.92 15.09 3.63
N HIS A 204 -11.28 15.99 2.88
CA HIS A 204 -10.46 17.03 3.48
C HIS A 204 -11.36 18.09 4.13
N GLU A 205 -11.07 18.47 5.38
CA GLU A 205 -11.96 19.32 6.18
C GLU A 205 -12.11 20.72 5.58
N ASP A 206 -10.99 21.32 5.15
CA ASP A 206 -10.98 22.68 4.60
C ASP A 206 -11.21 22.76 3.08
N TYR A 207 -11.09 21.64 2.36
CA TYR A 207 -11.06 21.62 0.88
C TYR A 207 -12.02 20.56 0.35
N THR A 208 -13.26 20.97 0.07
CA THR A 208 -14.34 20.06 -0.39
C THR A 208 -14.05 19.35 -1.72
N MET A 209 -13.15 19.92 -2.54
CA MET A 209 -12.68 19.32 -3.79
C MET A 209 -11.57 18.28 -3.58
N SER A 210 -11.10 18.08 -2.35
CA SER A 210 -9.97 17.22 -2.01
C SER A 210 -10.38 16.12 -1.03
N ALA A 211 -9.63 15.02 -1.03
CA ALA A 211 -9.75 13.96 -0.06
C ALA A 211 -8.37 13.55 0.45
N TRP A 212 -8.32 12.96 1.64
CA TRP A 212 -7.08 12.45 2.22
C TRP A 212 -6.64 11.17 1.50
N ASP A 213 -5.34 11.07 1.26
CA ASP A 213 -4.68 9.87 0.76
C ASP A 213 -3.46 9.54 1.65
N VAL A 214 -2.95 8.32 1.52
CA VAL A 214 -1.72 7.88 2.18
C VAL A 214 -0.80 7.29 1.11
N ASN A 215 0.46 7.70 1.07
CA ASN A 215 1.47 7.08 0.21
C ASN A 215 2.44 6.25 1.05
N PHE A 216 2.94 5.17 0.46
CA PHE A 216 3.92 4.29 1.09
C PHE A 216 5.33 4.49 0.55
N ASP A 217 5.59 5.60 -0.15
CA ASP A 217 6.95 6.06 -0.48
C ASP A 217 7.71 6.47 0.78
N TYR A 218 7.02 7.25 1.61
CA TYR A 218 7.54 7.80 2.86
C TYR A 218 6.56 7.57 4.03
N GLY A 219 5.44 6.88 3.79
CA GLY A 219 4.39 6.63 4.77
C GLY A 219 3.48 7.83 5.02
N LEU A 220 3.54 8.87 4.21
CA LEU A 220 2.94 10.16 4.55
C LEU A 220 1.45 10.20 4.28
N VAL A 221 0.73 10.84 5.20
CA VAL A 221 -0.64 11.31 5.00
C VAL A 221 -0.59 12.59 4.16
N GLY A 222 -1.27 12.57 3.02
CA GLY A 222 -1.39 13.69 2.09
C GLY A 222 -2.84 13.93 1.70
N ASN A 223 -3.05 14.80 0.73
CA ASN A 223 -4.36 14.97 0.13
C ASN A 223 -4.23 15.24 -1.36
N ASP A 224 -5.28 14.90 -2.10
CA ASP A 224 -5.32 15.11 -3.54
C ASP A 224 -6.74 15.50 -3.98
N PHE A 225 -6.85 16.11 -5.16
CA PHE A 225 -8.14 16.50 -5.72
C PHE A 225 -8.97 15.27 -6.05
N LYS A 226 -10.27 15.27 -5.71
CA LYS A 226 -11.20 14.15 -5.93
C LYS A 226 -11.34 13.74 -7.41
N ILE A 227 -10.98 14.63 -8.34
CA ILE A 227 -10.95 14.38 -9.79
C ILE A 227 -9.71 13.65 -10.28
N ASN A 228 -8.64 13.64 -9.49
CA ASN A 228 -7.42 12.88 -9.78
C ASN A 228 -7.64 11.39 -9.49
N THR A 229 -6.72 10.57 -9.96
CA THR A 229 -6.80 9.12 -9.80
C THR A 229 -5.73 8.63 -8.82
N ASN A 230 -6.12 7.92 -7.77
CA ASN A 230 -5.23 7.24 -6.81
C ASN A 230 -5.60 5.76 -6.68
N PHE A 231 -4.73 4.96 -6.06
CA PHE A 231 -4.99 3.54 -5.81
C PHE A 231 -6.01 3.35 -4.68
N VAL A 232 -6.49 2.12 -4.54
CA VAL A 232 -7.48 1.74 -3.52
C VAL A 232 -6.98 0.53 -2.77
N TRP A 233 -6.88 0.67 -1.45
CA TRP A 233 -6.56 -0.42 -0.55
C TRP A 233 -7.75 -0.65 0.37
N CYS A 234 -8.42 -1.79 0.22
CA CYS A 234 -9.64 -2.08 0.94
C CYS A 234 -9.36 -2.72 2.30
N VAL A 235 -10.20 -2.34 3.26
CA VAL A 235 -10.20 -2.84 4.63
C VAL A 235 -11.55 -3.45 4.97
N ARG A 236 -11.59 -4.32 5.96
CA ARG A 236 -12.80 -4.93 6.50
C ARG A 236 -12.70 -4.99 8.02
N ASP A 237 -13.83 -4.79 8.68
CA ASP A 237 -13.93 -4.98 10.12
C ASP A 237 -13.86 -6.47 10.47
N ASN A 238 -13.08 -6.83 11.49
CA ASN A 238 -13.03 -8.21 11.95
C ASN A 238 -14.33 -8.58 12.66
N ALA A 239 -14.99 -9.64 12.18
CA ALA A 239 -16.15 -10.19 12.87
C ALA A 239 -15.62 -11.05 14.01
N LYS A 240 -15.70 -10.53 15.24
CA LYS A 240 -15.40 -11.29 16.47
C LYS A 240 -16.52 -12.26 16.79
#